data_AF-A0A507ATX2-F1
#
_entry.id   AF-A0A507ATX2-F1
#
_cell.length_a   1.000
_cell.length_b   1.000
_cell.length_c   1.000
_cell.angle_alpha   90.00
_cell.angle_beta   90.00
_cell.angle_gamma   90.00
#
_symmetry.space_group_name_H-M   'P 1'
#
loop_
_entity.id
_entity.type
_entity.pdbx_description
1 polymer ?
#
loop_
_entity_poly.entity_id
_entity_poly.type
_entity_poly.pdbx_seq_one_letter_code
_entity_poly.pdbx_strand_id
1 'polypeptide(L)'
;MAPATSKRKPKASASAITLESNGSQDELNEEGDTRRPRKTTRTAQPSRSKLNEYEEDKGRQSSRDFLSWGSWHQKQVKRETDSSGDFLAKFQAAVAASQGDISKDIESAEEKITSIVAQHSERLEKISASIKASKDDPSAAATGPSTLSSRGGNDRKRRRETNALYHTGRKIMTACRSILERHEVANRQTQDFTPEVPHDVWRQDNEQLVQLLTYGRQFGERVVQTIVSPDHRLDELTAERNELGETGRAAIGLFNKTLEVQRKATVGQTMREQFNAFADIIRTVEKD
;
A
#
# COMPACT_ATOMS: atom_id res chain seq x y z
N MET A 1 -10.69 -52.11 -14.78
CA MET A 1 -10.94 -51.01 -13.84
C MET A 1 -10.10 -49.83 -14.29
N ALA A 2 -10.73 -48.80 -14.87
CA ALA A 2 -10.07 -47.62 -15.40
C ALA A 2 -10.32 -46.42 -14.48
N PRO A 3 -9.34 -45.54 -14.22
CA PRO A 3 -9.56 -44.35 -13.42
C PRO A 3 -10.11 -43.19 -14.27
N ALA A 4 -11.17 -42.57 -13.74
CA ALA A 4 -11.86 -41.43 -14.32
C ALA A 4 -11.03 -40.13 -14.22
N THR A 5 -10.96 -39.40 -15.33
CA THR A 5 -10.32 -38.09 -15.44
C THR A 5 -11.32 -36.99 -15.09
N SER A 6 -11.08 -36.25 -14.01
CA SER A 6 -11.90 -35.10 -13.60
C SER A 6 -11.28 -33.81 -14.13
N LYS A 7 -11.87 -33.27 -15.20
CA LYS A 7 -11.57 -31.94 -15.74
C LYS A 7 -12.28 -30.88 -14.89
N ARG A 8 -11.54 -30.01 -14.21
CA ARG A 8 -12.06 -28.75 -13.65
C ARG A 8 -11.38 -27.56 -14.30
N LYS A 9 -12.17 -26.77 -15.06
CA LYS A 9 -11.85 -25.40 -15.48
C LYS A 9 -12.20 -24.45 -14.35
N PRO A 10 -11.37 -23.44 -14.03
CA PRO A 10 -11.83 -22.24 -13.38
C PRO A 10 -12.17 -21.13 -14.39
N LYS A 11 -13.16 -20.37 -13.96
CA LYS A 11 -14.00 -19.38 -14.64
C LYS A 11 -13.25 -18.04 -14.68
N ALA A 12 -13.15 -17.42 -15.86
CA ALA A 12 -12.76 -16.02 -15.96
C ALA A 12 -13.89 -15.15 -15.39
N SER A 13 -13.57 -14.27 -14.45
CA SER A 13 -14.48 -13.22 -13.98
C SER A 13 -13.80 -11.89 -14.29
N ALA A 14 -14.21 -11.31 -15.41
CA ALA A 14 -13.91 -9.94 -15.77
C ALA A 14 -14.91 -9.03 -15.06
N SER A 15 -14.42 -8.05 -14.31
CA SER A 15 -15.22 -6.92 -13.83
C SER A 15 -14.51 -5.66 -14.30
N ALA A 16 -14.85 -5.26 -15.52
CA ALA A 16 -14.56 -3.94 -16.04
C ALA A 16 -15.54 -2.95 -15.37
N ILE A 17 -15.02 -2.02 -14.59
CA ILE A 17 -15.76 -0.87 -14.10
C ILE A 17 -15.53 0.24 -15.13
N THR A 18 -16.51 0.38 -16.03
CA THR A 18 -16.62 1.51 -16.95
C THR A 18 -17.28 2.65 -16.19
N LEU A 19 -16.55 3.72 -15.91
CA LEU A 19 -17.10 5.00 -15.46
C LEU A 19 -17.19 5.92 -16.67
N GLU A 20 -18.34 5.90 -17.32
CA GLU A 20 -18.76 6.93 -18.25
C GLU A 20 -19.04 8.22 -17.46
N SER A 21 -18.29 9.28 -17.78
CA SER A 21 -18.64 10.65 -17.41
C SER A 21 -18.60 11.49 -18.69
N ASN A 22 -19.76 11.54 -19.35
CA ASN A 22 -20.02 12.47 -20.44
C ASN A 22 -20.07 13.90 -19.90
N GLY A 23 -19.25 14.77 -20.53
CA GLY A 23 -19.69 16.05 -21.09
C GLY A 23 -20.03 17.18 -20.12
N SER A 24 -19.13 18.16 -20.05
CA SER A 24 -19.47 19.55 -20.39
C SER A 24 -18.18 20.28 -20.78
N GLN A 25 -17.98 20.41 -22.10
CA GLN A 25 -17.22 21.52 -22.67
C GLN A 25 -18.08 22.77 -22.54
N ASP A 26 -17.51 23.83 -21.98
CA ASP A 26 -17.74 25.18 -22.48
C ASP A 26 -16.39 25.90 -22.41
N GLU A 27 -15.74 25.96 -23.57
CA GLU A 27 -14.69 26.92 -23.88
C GLU A 27 -15.34 28.27 -24.12
N LEU A 28 -14.95 29.29 -23.36
CA LEU A 28 -14.79 30.64 -23.92
C LEU A 28 -13.56 31.31 -23.31
N ASN A 29 -12.61 31.60 -24.20
CA ASN A 29 -11.48 32.51 -24.03
C ASN A 29 -11.94 33.87 -23.51
N GLU A 30 -11.11 34.54 -22.71
CA GLU A 30 -10.61 35.87 -23.09
C GLU A 30 -9.45 36.35 -22.21
N GLU A 31 -8.62 37.15 -22.87
CA GLU A 31 -7.33 37.71 -22.51
C GLU A 31 -7.31 38.62 -21.27
N GLY A 32 -6.18 38.56 -20.55
CA GLY A 32 -5.41 39.72 -20.09
C GLY A 32 -6.11 40.91 -19.43
N ASP A 33 -5.95 41.06 -18.12
CA ASP A 33 -5.50 42.35 -17.57
C ASP A 33 -4.84 42.16 -16.19
N THR A 34 -3.54 42.42 -16.13
CA THR A 34 -2.78 42.59 -14.89
C THR A 34 -3.20 43.87 -14.19
N ARG A 35 -4.19 43.81 -13.27
CA ARG A 35 -4.48 44.94 -12.37
C ARG A 35 -4.52 44.54 -10.91
N ARG A 36 -3.41 44.83 -10.24
CA ARG A 36 -3.29 44.93 -8.77
C ARG A 36 -4.36 45.90 -8.24
N PRO A 37 -5.12 45.56 -7.18
CA PRO A 37 -5.87 46.57 -6.45
C PRO A 37 -4.88 47.42 -5.64
N ARG A 38 -4.75 48.69 -6.04
CA ARG A 38 -4.07 49.75 -5.28
C ARG A 38 -4.78 49.94 -3.93
N LYS A 39 -4.01 49.91 -2.85
CA LYS A 39 -4.42 50.34 -1.49
C LYS A 39 -4.93 51.78 -1.56
N THR A 40 -6.22 52.00 -1.39
CA THR A 40 -6.80 53.31 -1.11
C THR A 40 -6.87 53.50 0.41
N THR A 41 -5.88 54.20 0.95
CA THR A 41 -5.89 54.71 2.32
C THR A 41 -6.92 55.84 2.39
N ARG A 42 -8.16 55.53 2.80
CA ARG A 42 -9.17 56.57 3.05
C ARG A 42 -9.11 56.96 4.52
N THR A 43 -8.46 58.09 4.78
CA THR A 43 -8.48 58.79 6.07
C THR A 43 -9.93 59.14 6.41
N ALA A 44 -10.50 58.46 7.41
CA ALA A 44 -11.82 58.79 7.93
C ALA A 44 -11.69 59.85 9.02
N GLN A 45 -12.22 61.04 8.77
CA GLN A 45 -12.47 62.04 9.81
C GLN A 45 -13.62 61.58 10.72
N PRO A 46 -13.59 61.95 12.03
CA PRO A 46 -14.66 61.64 12.95
C PRO A 46 -15.73 62.73 12.84
N SER A 47 -16.96 62.37 12.47
CA SER A 47 -18.09 63.28 12.68
C SER A 47 -19.23 62.57 13.38
N ARG A 48 -19.65 63.21 14.46
CA ARG A 48 -20.73 62.88 15.36
C ARG A 48 -22.07 63.03 14.64
N SER A 49 -22.91 62.01 14.72
CA SER A 49 -24.35 62.21 14.86
C SER A 49 -24.94 61.09 15.71
N LYS A 50 -25.04 61.37 17.01
CA LYS A 50 -26.01 60.75 17.89
C LYS A 50 -27.39 61.28 17.47
N LEU A 51 -28.18 60.47 16.78
CA LEU A 51 -29.62 60.67 16.72
C LEU A 51 -30.31 59.34 16.40
N ASN A 52 -31.21 58.97 17.31
CA ASN A 52 -32.18 57.87 17.26
C ASN A 52 -31.67 56.44 17.44
N GLU A 53 -31.79 56.01 18.70
CA GLU A 53 -32.41 54.75 19.12
C GLU A 53 -33.31 54.15 18.03
N TYR A 54 -32.76 53.20 17.28
CA TYR A 54 -33.48 52.01 16.90
C TYR A 54 -32.91 50.92 17.78
N GLU A 55 -33.75 50.29 18.61
CA GLU A 55 -33.41 49.04 19.27
C GLU A 55 -32.75 48.13 18.24
N GLU A 56 -31.52 47.72 18.54
CA GLU A 56 -30.80 46.75 17.72
C GLU A 56 -31.65 45.49 17.66
N ASP A 57 -32.39 45.35 16.56
CA ASP A 57 -33.15 44.17 16.22
C ASP A 57 -32.20 42.97 16.33
N LYS A 58 -32.35 42.18 17.39
CA LYS A 58 -31.49 41.01 17.68
C LYS A 58 -31.44 40.04 16.50
N GLY A 59 -32.43 40.10 15.60
CA GLY A 59 -32.44 39.38 14.33
C GLY A 59 -31.28 39.76 13.38
N ARG A 60 -30.86 41.03 13.34
CA ARG A 60 -29.79 41.52 12.43
C ARG A 60 -28.38 41.08 12.84
N GLN A 61 -28.11 40.88 14.12
CA GLN A 61 -26.84 40.32 14.58
C GLN A 61 -26.74 38.84 14.19
N SER A 62 -27.80 38.05 14.41
CA SER A 62 -27.79 36.62 14.01
C SER A 62 -27.59 36.41 12.50
N SER A 63 -28.14 37.30 11.67
CA SER A 63 -27.97 37.24 10.22
C SER A 63 -26.51 37.51 9.80
N ARG A 64 -25.83 38.44 10.49
CA ARG A 64 -24.39 38.70 10.27
C ARG A 64 -23.53 37.53 10.72
N ASP A 65 -23.87 36.91 11.85
CA ASP A 65 -23.16 35.75 12.36
C ASP A 65 -23.32 34.55 11.41
N PHE A 66 -24.52 34.33 10.87
CA PHE A 66 -24.77 33.27 9.88
C PHE A 66 -24.00 33.48 8.58
N LEU A 67 -23.97 34.70 8.04
CA LEU A 67 -23.17 35.02 6.86
C LEU A 67 -21.67 34.83 7.12
N SER A 68 -21.19 35.21 8.31
CA SER A 68 -19.80 34.99 8.71
C SER A 68 -19.47 33.49 8.80
N TRP A 69 -20.40 32.69 9.33
CA TRP A 69 -20.26 31.25 9.45
C TRP A 69 -20.23 30.56 8.08
N GLY A 70 -21.12 30.96 7.16
CA GLY A 70 -21.10 30.48 5.77
C GLY A 70 -19.78 30.79 5.06
N SER A 71 -19.24 32.01 5.25
CA SER A 71 -17.94 32.39 4.69
C SER A 71 -16.78 31.60 5.31
N TRP A 72 -16.86 31.29 6.60
CA TRP A 72 -15.88 30.46 7.30
C TRP A 72 -15.91 29.02 6.81
N HIS A 73 -17.10 28.44 6.65
CA HIS A 73 -17.28 27.09 6.12
C HIS A 73 -16.75 26.97 4.69
N GLN A 74 -17.08 27.94 3.83
CA GLN A 74 -16.56 27.98 2.46
C GLN A 74 -15.03 28.08 2.41
N LYS A 75 -14.43 28.80 3.36
CA LYS A 75 -12.97 28.90 3.50
C LYS A 75 -12.34 27.58 3.98
N GLN A 76 -13.01 26.82 4.83
CA GLN A 76 -12.54 25.50 5.26
C GLN A 76 -12.61 24.50 4.11
N VAL A 77 -13.74 24.44 3.40
CA VAL A 77 -13.88 23.57 2.23
C VAL A 77 -12.79 23.86 1.20
N LYS A 78 -12.52 25.14 0.91
CA LYS A 78 -11.42 25.52 0.01
C LYS A 78 -10.05 25.06 0.51
N ARG A 79 -9.77 25.21 1.82
CA ARG A 79 -8.50 24.74 2.40
C ARG A 79 -8.35 23.24 2.33
N GLU A 80 -9.43 22.49 2.56
CA GLU A 80 -9.41 21.03 2.45
C GLU A 80 -9.25 20.58 1.00
N THR A 81 -9.93 21.22 0.04
CA THR A 81 -9.73 20.94 -1.38
C THR A 81 -8.30 21.24 -1.81
N ASP A 82 -7.74 22.39 -1.41
CA ASP A 82 -6.37 22.76 -1.74
C ASP A 82 -5.37 21.80 -1.08
N SER A 83 -5.56 21.46 0.20
CA SER A 83 -4.70 20.52 0.93
C SER A 83 -4.78 19.09 0.39
N SER A 84 -5.96 18.64 -0.04
CA SER A 84 -6.14 17.31 -0.63
C SER A 84 -5.54 17.25 -2.03
N GLY A 85 -5.62 18.34 -2.80
CA GLY A 85 -4.94 18.49 -4.08
C GLY A 85 -3.42 18.44 -3.93
N ASP A 86 -2.87 19.18 -2.96
CA ASP A 86 -1.43 19.15 -2.65
C ASP A 86 -0.96 17.75 -2.23
N PHE A 87 -1.76 17.04 -1.45
CA PHE A 87 -1.46 15.67 -1.05
C PHE A 87 -1.47 14.72 -2.25
N LEU A 88 -2.49 14.79 -3.11
CA LEU A 88 -2.58 13.98 -4.33
C LEU A 88 -1.42 14.25 -5.28
N ALA A 89 -1.04 15.52 -5.47
CA ALA A 89 0.11 15.88 -6.29
C ALA A 89 1.42 15.31 -5.74
N LYS A 90 1.65 15.40 -4.43
CA LYS A 90 2.82 14.79 -3.76
C LYS A 90 2.82 13.27 -3.86
N PHE A 91 1.67 12.65 -3.65
CA PHE A 91 1.51 11.21 -3.75
C PHE A 91 1.80 10.74 -5.18
N GLN A 92 1.24 11.40 -6.19
CA GLN A 92 1.47 11.08 -7.59
C GLN A 92 2.94 11.26 -7.98
N ALA A 93 3.60 12.31 -7.49
CA ALA A 93 5.04 12.50 -7.68
C ALA A 93 5.87 11.39 -7.01
N ALA A 94 5.49 10.95 -5.81
CA ALA A 94 6.17 9.85 -5.11
C ALA A 94 5.98 8.50 -5.84
N VAL A 95 4.78 8.24 -6.37
CA VAL A 95 4.51 7.05 -7.18
C VAL A 95 5.36 7.07 -8.45
N ALA A 96 5.41 8.19 -9.18
CA ALA A 96 6.22 8.32 -10.38
C ALA A 96 7.73 8.14 -10.09
N ALA A 97 8.22 8.69 -8.97
CA ALA A 97 9.60 8.49 -8.53
C ALA A 97 9.89 7.02 -8.21
N SER A 98 9.00 6.37 -7.44
CA SER A 98 9.14 4.94 -7.09
C SER A 98 9.12 4.04 -8.33
N GLN A 99 8.31 4.37 -9.33
CA GLN A 99 8.25 3.64 -10.59
C GLN A 99 9.56 3.77 -11.37
N GLY A 100 10.16 4.98 -11.39
CA GLY A 100 11.47 5.21 -11.99
C GLY A 100 12.59 4.42 -11.30
N ASP A 101 12.56 4.32 -9.97
CA ASP A 101 13.53 3.53 -9.21
C ASP A 101 13.37 2.02 -9.45
N ILE A 102 12.12 1.53 -9.50
CA ILE A 102 11.84 0.13 -9.88
C ILE A 102 12.34 -0.17 -11.30
N SER A 103 12.13 0.73 -12.26
CA SER A 103 12.63 0.56 -13.62
C SER A 103 14.16 0.46 -13.66
N LYS A 104 14.88 1.30 -12.91
CA LYS A 104 16.36 1.21 -12.81
C LYS A 104 16.83 -0.09 -12.17
N ASP A 105 16.13 -0.57 -11.15
CA ASP A 105 16.45 -1.83 -10.50
C ASP A 105 16.26 -3.03 -11.46
N ILE A 106 15.21 -2.97 -12.30
CA ILE A 106 14.97 -3.96 -13.36
C ILE A 106 16.10 -3.90 -14.40
N GLU A 107 16.44 -2.72 -14.91
CA GLU A 107 17.55 -2.56 -15.88
C GLU A 107 18.88 -3.08 -15.29
N SER A 108 19.18 -2.77 -14.03
CA SER A 108 20.37 -3.30 -13.35
C SER A 108 20.35 -4.83 -13.20
N ALA A 109 19.17 -5.41 -12.97
CA ALA A 109 19.02 -6.86 -12.91
C ALA A 109 19.22 -7.52 -14.29
N GLU A 110 18.71 -6.90 -15.36
CA GLU A 110 18.90 -7.37 -16.74
C GLU A 110 20.37 -7.31 -17.16
N GLU A 111 21.09 -6.23 -16.83
CA GLU A 111 22.54 -6.13 -17.06
C GLU A 111 23.33 -7.21 -16.32
N LYS A 112 22.95 -7.52 -15.07
CA LYS A 112 23.58 -8.60 -14.30
C LYS A 112 23.32 -9.96 -14.93
N ILE A 113 22.09 -10.23 -15.37
CA ILE A 113 21.73 -11.49 -16.03
C ILE A 113 22.50 -11.65 -17.34
N THR A 114 22.55 -10.61 -18.18
CA THR A 114 23.28 -10.65 -19.45
C THR A 114 24.80 -10.83 -19.23
N SER A 115 25.37 -10.18 -18.22
CA SER A 115 26.77 -10.38 -17.81
C SER A 115 27.04 -11.83 -17.39
N ILE A 116 26.17 -12.42 -16.56
CA ILE A 116 26.28 -13.83 -16.15
C ILE A 116 26.20 -14.75 -17.36
N VAL A 117 25.24 -14.53 -18.26
CA VAL A 117 25.08 -15.34 -19.49
C VAL A 117 26.32 -15.24 -20.37
N ALA A 118 26.89 -14.04 -20.57
CA ALA A 118 28.12 -13.85 -21.33
C ALA A 118 29.33 -14.53 -20.67
N GLN A 119 29.46 -14.46 -19.35
CA GLN A 119 30.54 -15.14 -18.62
C GLN A 119 30.42 -16.67 -18.73
N HIS A 120 29.20 -17.19 -18.70
CA HIS A 120 28.94 -18.62 -18.87
C HIS A 120 29.20 -19.08 -20.32
N SER A 121 28.84 -18.29 -21.32
CA SER A 121 29.13 -18.62 -22.73
C SER A 121 30.62 -18.60 -23.02
N GLU A 122 31.38 -17.63 -22.51
CA GLU A 122 32.84 -17.57 -22.65
C GLU A 122 33.52 -18.77 -21.98
N ARG A 123 33.04 -19.17 -20.78
CA ARG A 123 33.51 -20.40 -20.12
C ARG A 123 33.24 -21.64 -20.96
N LEU A 124 32.07 -21.74 -21.56
CA LEU A 124 31.71 -22.87 -22.44
C LEU A 124 32.59 -22.88 -23.70
N GLU A 125 32.86 -21.74 -24.31
CA GLU A 125 33.77 -21.64 -25.46
C GLU A 125 35.22 -22.01 -25.11
N LYS A 126 35.74 -21.60 -23.95
CA LYS A 126 37.07 -22.02 -23.47
C LYS A 126 37.15 -23.53 -23.26
N ILE A 127 36.09 -24.13 -22.72
CA ILE A 127 35.99 -25.59 -22.57
C ILE A 127 35.93 -26.25 -23.96
N SER A 128 35.16 -25.69 -24.89
CA SER A 128 35.02 -26.19 -26.27
C SER A 128 36.36 -26.16 -27.02
N ALA A 129 37.10 -25.06 -26.91
CA ALA A 129 38.40 -24.85 -27.55
C ALA A 129 39.47 -25.76 -26.94
N SER A 130 39.49 -25.96 -25.62
CA SER A 130 40.39 -26.91 -24.97
C SER A 130 40.15 -28.35 -25.43
N ILE A 131 38.87 -28.74 -25.63
CA ILE A 131 38.52 -30.06 -26.17
C ILE A 131 38.97 -30.21 -27.63
N LYS A 132 38.87 -29.16 -28.45
CA LYS A 132 39.34 -29.17 -29.85
C LYS A 132 40.86 -29.21 -29.94
N ALA A 133 41.58 -28.39 -29.17
CA ALA A 133 43.05 -28.37 -29.15
C ALA A 133 43.65 -29.71 -28.69
N SER A 134 42.98 -30.44 -27.79
CA SER A 134 43.37 -31.80 -27.40
C SER A 134 43.18 -32.85 -28.50
N LYS A 135 42.43 -32.54 -29.56
CA LYS A 135 42.11 -33.46 -30.65
C LYS A 135 43.05 -33.32 -31.86
N ASP A 136 43.71 -32.18 -31.97
CA ASP A 136 44.55 -31.82 -33.12
C ASP A 136 46.06 -32.04 -32.90
N ASP A 137 46.47 -32.73 -31.83
CA ASP A 137 47.88 -33.09 -31.60
C ASP A 137 48.26 -34.33 -32.46
N PRO A 138 48.92 -34.18 -33.62
CA PRO A 138 49.10 -35.25 -34.60
C PRO A 138 50.54 -35.77 -34.50
N SER A 139 50.91 -36.36 -33.37
CA SER A 139 52.27 -36.90 -33.16
C SER A 139 52.34 -38.43 -33.04
N ALA A 140 51.22 -39.13 -33.19
CA ALA A 140 51.20 -40.60 -33.14
C ALA A 140 50.68 -41.28 -34.43
N ALA A 141 50.62 -40.53 -35.54
CA ALA A 141 50.23 -41.06 -36.85
C ALA A 141 51.44 -41.60 -37.63
N ALA A 142 52.20 -42.51 -37.03
CA ALA A 142 53.20 -43.30 -37.74
C ALA A 142 53.28 -44.69 -37.11
N THR A 143 52.48 -45.61 -37.66
CA THR A 143 52.83 -46.98 -38.06
C THR A 143 51.52 -47.71 -38.33
N GLY A 144 51.29 -48.09 -39.58
CA GLY A 144 50.13 -48.86 -40.00
C GLY A 144 50.21 -50.34 -39.57
N PRO A 145 49.72 -51.24 -40.42
CA PRO A 145 48.35 -51.74 -40.38
C PRO A 145 48.34 -53.25 -40.05
N SER A 146 47.27 -53.80 -39.47
CA SER A 146 46.80 -55.15 -39.83
C SER A 146 45.65 -55.70 -38.99
N THR A 147 44.79 -56.40 -39.73
CA THR A 147 44.11 -57.66 -39.42
C THR A 147 43.05 -57.71 -38.32
N LEU A 148 41.82 -57.85 -38.83
CA LEU A 148 40.78 -58.73 -38.31
C LEU A 148 41.35 -59.95 -37.58
N SER A 149 41.18 -60.00 -36.25
CA SER A 149 41.20 -61.24 -35.49
C SER A 149 40.26 -61.12 -34.30
N SER A 150 39.22 -61.95 -34.33
CA SER A 150 38.28 -62.16 -33.25
C SER A 150 38.99 -62.85 -32.08
N ARG A 151 39.39 -62.08 -31.06
CA ARG A 151 39.61 -62.61 -29.69
C ARG A 151 39.81 -61.48 -28.69
N GLY A 152 38.83 -61.24 -27.82
CA GLY A 152 39.02 -60.38 -26.64
C GLY A 152 37.82 -59.50 -26.31
N GLY A 153 36.87 -60.04 -25.54
CA GLY A 153 35.85 -59.21 -24.87
C GLY A 153 36.45 -58.11 -23.97
N ASN A 154 37.72 -58.25 -23.59
CA ASN A 154 38.47 -57.27 -22.80
C ASN A 154 39.02 -56.10 -23.63
N ASP A 155 39.26 -56.25 -24.94
CA ASP A 155 39.78 -55.17 -25.79
C ASP A 155 38.72 -54.14 -26.17
N ARG A 156 37.44 -54.56 -26.25
CA ARG A 156 36.32 -53.62 -26.42
C ARG A 156 36.07 -52.77 -25.16
N LYS A 157 36.30 -53.30 -23.96
CA LYS A 157 36.29 -52.52 -22.71
C LYS A 157 37.45 -51.53 -22.68
N ARG A 158 38.67 -51.96 -23.00
CA ARG A 158 39.84 -51.08 -23.11
C ARG A 158 39.69 -50.01 -24.19
N ARG A 159 39.17 -50.33 -25.38
CA ARG A 159 38.89 -49.34 -26.45
C ARG A 159 37.78 -48.35 -26.11
N ARG A 160 36.79 -48.75 -25.29
CA ARG A 160 35.78 -47.83 -24.76
C ARG A 160 36.40 -46.89 -23.74
N GLU A 161 37.22 -47.42 -22.85
CA GLU A 161 37.93 -46.63 -21.84
C GLU A 161 38.92 -45.64 -22.46
N THR A 162 39.54 -45.92 -23.61
CA THR A 162 40.40 -44.94 -24.30
C THR A 162 39.64 -43.92 -25.16
N ASN A 163 38.31 -44.05 -25.30
CA ASN A 163 37.53 -43.15 -26.14
C ASN A 163 37.15 -41.87 -25.39
N ALA A 164 37.59 -40.71 -25.88
CA ALA A 164 37.28 -39.41 -25.29
C ALA A 164 35.77 -39.18 -25.09
N LEU A 165 34.92 -39.61 -26.03
CA LEU A 165 33.46 -39.53 -25.90
C LEU A 165 32.92 -40.37 -24.75
N TYR A 166 33.52 -41.54 -24.49
CA TYR A 166 33.10 -42.40 -23.38
C TYR A 166 33.44 -41.77 -22.03
N HIS A 167 34.61 -41.14 -21.90
CA HIS A 167 34.97 -40.39 -20.69
C HIS A 167 34.10 -39.17 -20.47
N THR A 168 33.82 -38.39 -21.51
CA THR A 168 32.93 -37.23 -21.43
C THR A 168 31.51 -37.67 -21.07
N GLY A 169 30.99 -38.71 -21.72
CA GLY A 169 29.69 -39.29 -21.38
C GLY A 169 29.64 -39.81 -19.94
N ARG A 170 30.70 -40.46 -19.46
CA ARG A 170 30.81 -40.91 -18.06
C ARG A 170 30.81 -39.73 -17.09
N LYS A 171 31.54 -38.65 -17.38
CA LYS A 171 31.57 -37.41 -16.57
C LYS A 171 30.19 -36.76 -16.50
N ILE A 172 29.48 -36.67 -17.62
CA ILE A 172 28.11 -36.14 -17.67
C ILE A 172 27.19 -37.01 -16.82
N MET A 173 27.22 -38.34 -17.01
CA MET A 173 26.38 -39.25 -16.24
C MET A 173 26.68 -39.20 -14.74
N THR A 174 27.94 -39.05 -14.34
CA THR A 174 28.30 -38.84 -12.92
C THR A 174 27.80 -37.49 -12.39
N ALA A 175 27.86 -36.43 -13.19
CA ALA A 175 27.33 -35.12 -12.81
C ALA A 175 25.80 -35.17 -12.64
N CYS A 176 25.08 -35.79 -13.58
CA CYS A 176 23.64 -36.01 -13.48
C CYS A 176 23.27 -36.78 -12.20
N ARG A 177 24.00 -37.85 -11.89
CA ARG A 177 23.78 -38.60 -10.63
C ARG A 177 24.05 -37.76 -9.39
N SER A 178 25.12 -36.96 -9.38
CA SER A 178 25.42 -36.06 -8.26
C SER A 178 24.34 -35.01 -8.05
N ILE A 179 23.75 -34.47 -9.14
CA ILE A 179 22.63 -33.52 -9.04
C ILE A 179 21.40 -34.21 -8.46
N LEU A 180 21.06 -35.42 -8.93
CA LEU A 180 19.94 -36.20 -8.39
C LEU A 180 20.12 -36.51 -6.90
N GLU A 181 21.32 -36.91 -6.49
CA GLU A 181 21.65 -37.20 -5.10
C GLU A 181 21.52 -35.95 -4.21
N ARG A 182 22.02 -34.78 -4.67
CA ARG A 182 21.82 -33.51 -3.95
C ARG A 182 20.35 -33.14 -3.85
N HIS A 183 19.58 -33.37 -4.90
CA HIS A 183 18.15 -33.11 -4.88
C HIS A 183 17.44 -34.06 -3.91
N GLU A 184 17.80 -35.34 -3.85
CA GLU A 184 17.25 -36.28 -2.87
C GLU A 184 17.60 -35.88 -1.44
N VAL A 185 18.85 -35.46 -1.18
CA VAL A 185 19.28 -34.97 0.14
C VAL A 185 18.50 -33.71 0.52
N ALA A 186 18.39 -32.74 -0.38
CA ALA A 186 17.59 -31.53 -0.15
C ALA A 186 16.12 -31.87 0.10
N ASN A 187 15.56 -32.82 -0.66
CA ASN A 187 14.17 -33.23 -0.52
C ASN A 187 13.91 -33.96 0.82
N ARG A 188 14.86 -34.78 1.29
CA ARG A 188 14.80 -35.37 2.64
C ARG A 188 14.86 -34.29 3.72
N GLN A 189 15.80 -33.35 3.59
CA GLN A 189 15.92 -32.22 4.52
C GLN A 189 14.65 -31.36 4.57
N THR A 190 13.95 -31.18 3.44
CA THR A 190 12.68 -30.45 3.41
C THR A 190 11.47 -31.28 3.85
N GLN A 191 11.50 -32.61 3.72
CA GLN A 191 10.46 -33.48 4.27
C GLN A 191 10.49 -33.53 5.80
N ASP A 192 11.70 -33.50 6.37
CA ASP A 192 11.88 -33.48 7.83
C ASP A 192 11.69 -32.06 8.41
N PHE A 193 11.77 -31.02 7.58
CA PHE A 193 11.47 -29.65 7.97
C PHE A 193 9.96 -29.42 8.00
N THR A 194 9.35 -29.67 9.15
CA THR A 194 8.05 -29.10 9.47
C THR A 194 8.29 -27.66 9.89
N PRO A 195 7.87 -26.64 9.12
CA PRO A 195 7.96 -25.26 9.58
C PRO A 195 7.13 -25.16 10.84
N GLU A 196 7.78 -24.90 11.97
CA GLU A 196 7.11 -24.60 13.23
C GLU A 196 6.46 -23.23 13.06
N VAL A 197 5.22 -23.22 12.57
CA VAL A 197 4.41 -22.00 12.53
C VAL A 197 4.19 -21.63 13.99
N PRO A 198 4.56 -20.41 14.43
CA PRO A 198 4.42 -19.98 15.81
C PRO A 198 2.95 -19.67 16.10
N HIS A 199 2.13 -20.73 16.11
CA HIS A 199 0.69 -20.68 16.29
C HIS A 199 0.31 -19.97 17.59
N ASP A 200 1.15 -20.08 18.62
CA ASP A 200 0.94 -19.41 19.91
C ASP A 200 1.14 -17.89 19.79
N VAL A 201 2.16 -17.44 19.07
CA VAL A 201 2.39 -16.01 18.82
C VAL A 201 1.24 -15.44 17.99
N TRP A 202 0.81 -16.14 16.95
CA TRP A 202 -0.30 -15.68 16.11
C TRP A 202 -1.63 -15.67 16.86
N ARG A 203 -1.84 -16.62 17.77
CA ARG A 203 -3.02 -16.63 18.64
C ARG A 203 -3.01 -15.43 19.57
N GLN A 204 -1.87 -15.16 20.20
CA GLN A 204 -1.70 -14.00 21.08
C GLN A 204 -1.93 -12.67 20.33
N ASP A 205 -1.35 -12.51 19.14
CA ASP A 205 -1.55 -11.32 18.31
C ASP A 205 -3.02 -11.14 17.92
N ASN A 206 -3.70 -12.24 17.56
CA ASN A 206 -5.12 -12.21 17.21
C ASN A 206 -5.99 -11.84 18.43
N GLU A 207 -5.70 -12.38 19.61
CA GLU A 207 -6.38 -12.02 20.86
C GLU A 207 -6.19 -10.54 21.21
N GLN A 208 -4.97 -10.02 21.07
CA GLN A 208 -4.68 -8.61 21.29
C GLN A 208 -5.41 -7.71 20.28
N LEU A 209 -5.47 -8.11 19.01
CA LEU A 209 -6.18 -7.36 17.98
C LEU A 209 -7.70 -7.35 18.22
N VAL A 210 -8.27 -8.49 18.63
CA VAL A 210 -9.69 -8.58 19.01
C VAL A 210 -9.98 -7.67 20.21
N GLN A 211 -9.12 -7.67 21.23
CA GLN A 211 -9.26 -6.77 22.39
C GLN A 211 -9.17 -5.30 21.96
N LEU A 212 -8.18 -4.93 21.15
CA LEU A 212 -7.99 -3.58 20.63
C LEU A 212 -9.24 -3.08 19.89
N LEU A 213 -9.77 -3.89 18.97
CA LEU A 213 -10.95 -3.56 18.18
C LEU A 213 -12.21 -3.47 19.05
N THR A 214 -12.34 -4.35 20.05
CA THR A 214 -13.48 -4.33 20.98
C THR A 214 -13.49 -3.04 21.80
N TYR A 215 -12.34 -2.66 22.38
CA TYR A 215 -12.21 -1.40 23.10
C TYR A 215 -12.43 -0.19 22.19
N GLY A 216 -11.86 -0.21 20.99
CA GLY A 216 -12.05 0.85 20.01
C GLY A 216 -13.52 1.05 19.61
N ARG A 217 -14.26 -0.06 19.42
CA ARG A 217 -15.70 -0.03 19.16
C ARG A 217 -16.48 0.55 20.33
N GLN A 218 -16.31 0.03 21.54
CA GLN A 218 -17.03 0.50 22.73
C GLN A 218 -16.75 1.99 22.99
N PHE A 219 -15.48 2.39 22.87
CA PHE A 219 -15.10 3.78 23.04
C PHE A 219 -15.68 4.67 21.95
N GLY A 220 -15.62 4.24 20.68
CA GLY A 220 -16.21 4.95 19.55
C GLY A 220 -17.73 5.14 19.70
N GLU A 221 -18.45 4.10 20.15
CA GLU A 221 -19.88 4.16 20.45
C GLU A 221 -20.17 5.22 21.52
N ARG A 222 -19.40 5.26 22.60
CA ARG A 222 -19.55 6.27 23.67
C ARG A 222 -19.20 7.69 23.21
N VAL A 223 -18.18 7.84 22.38
CA VAL A 223 -17.80 9.12 21.76
C VAL A 223 -18.96 9.65 20.92
N VAL A 224 -19.58 8.82 20.08
CA VAL A 224 -20.76 9.21 19.29
C VAL A 224 -21.95 9.53 20.19
N GLN A 225 -22.17 8.73 21.24
CA GLN A 225 -23.25 8.97 22.20
C GLN A 225 -23.11 10.34 22.87
N THR A 226 -21.87 10.78 23.13
CA THR A 226 -21.54 12.10 23.71
C THR A 226 -21.77 13.25 22.73
N ILE A 227 -21.62 13.01 21.42
CA ILE A 227 -21.95 14.02 20.40
C ILE A 227 -23.46 14.24 20.33
N VAL A 228 -24.22 13.14 20.34
CA VAL A 228 -25.66 13.13 20.08
C VAL A 228 -26.46 13.47 21.34
N SER A 229 -26.05 12.97 22.50
CA SER A 229 -26.78 13.13 23.76
C SER A 229 -26.22 14.31 24.54
N PRO A 230 -27.05 15.29 24.94
CA PRO A 230 -26.59 16.48 25.64
C PRO A 230 -26.18 16.25 27.11
N ASP A 231 -26.48 15.07 27.67
CA ASP A 231 -26.24 14.76 29.09
C ASP A 231 -24.87 14.12 29.36
N HIS A 232 -24.19 13.59 28.33
CA HIS A 232 -22.91 12.91 28.50
C HIS A 232 -21.75 13.89 28.38
N ARG A 233 -20.79 13.82 29.29
CA ARG A 233 -19.61 14.70 29.32
C ARG A 233 -18.36 13.97 28.84
N LEU A 234 -17.57 14.62 27.99
CA LEU A 234 -16.30 14.10 27.48
C LEU A 234 -15.28 13.78 28.59
N ASP A 235 -15.37 14.46 29.75
CA ASP A 235 -14.43 14.28 30.85
C ASP A 235 -14.52 12.89 31.48
N GLU A 236 -15.71 12.28 31.48
CA GLU A 236 -15.94 10.91 31.97
C GLU A 236 -15.23 9.86 31.08
N LEU A 237 -15.19 10.10 29.76
CA LEU A 237 -14.48 9.23 28.81
C LEU A 237 -12.96 9.32 28.95
N THR A 238 -12.43 10.45 29.41
CA THR A 238 -11.00 10.62 29.65
C THR A 238 -10.52 10.05 30.99
N ALA A 239 -11.39 9.95 31.99
CA ALA A 239 -11.08 9.31 33.27
C ALA A 239 -10.91 7.79 33.09
N GLU A 240 -11.82 7.15 32.35
CA GLU A 240 -11.74 5.71 32.04
C GLU A 240 -10.45 5.36 31.29
N ARG A 241 -9.96 6.22 30.39
CA ARG A 241 -8.70 5.99 29.65
C ARG A 241 -7.51 5.66 30.56
N ASN A 242 -7.45 6.22 31.77
CA ASN A 242 -6.34 6.00 32.70
C ASN A 242 -6.45 4.68 33.47
N GLU A 243 -7.64 4.07 33.49
CA GLU A 243 -7.93 2.79 34.16
C GLU A 243 -7.78 1.59 33.21
N LEU A 244 -7.70 1.83 31.89
CA LEU A 244 -7.51 0.77 30.90
C LEU A 244 -6.04 0.30 30.78
N GLY A 245 -5.88 -1.00 30.50
CA GLY A 245 -4.60 -1.61 30.14
C GLY A 245 -3.98 -1.02 28.86
N GLU A 246 -2.77 -1.45 28.51
CA GLU A 246 -1.99 -0.91 27.38
C GLU A 246 -2.74 -0.96 26.04
N THR A 247 -3.38 -2.09 25.73
CA THR A 247 -4.20 -2.29 24.52
C THR A 247 -5.40 -1.34 24.50
N GLY A 248 -6.06 -1.13 25.64
CA GLY A 248 -7.17 -0.20 25.75
C GLY A 248 -6.75 1.25 25.54
N ARG A 249 -5.60 1.65 26.10
CA ARG A 249 -5.02 2.98 25.88
C ARG A 249 -4.61 3.20 24.42
N ALA A 250 -4.08 2.18 23.75
CA ALA A 250 -3.77 2.22 22.32
C ALA A 250 -5.03 2.41 21.46
N ALA A 251 -6.11 1.67 21.77
CA ALA A 251 -7.40 1.81 21.07
C ALA A 251 -7.98 3.22 21.21
N ILE A 252 -7.98 3.78 22.43
CA ILE A 252 -8.45 5.14 22.70
C ILE A 252 -7.58 6.18 21.98
N GLY A 253 -6.27 5.90 21.88
CA GLY A 253 -5.31 6.75 21.18
C GLY A 253 -5.67 7.04 19.73
N LEU A 254 -6.36 6.12 19.05
CA LEU A 254 -6.84 6.31 17.67
C LEU A 254 -7.87 7.44 17.55
N PHE A 255 -8.58 7.75 18.64
CA PHE A 255 -9.65 8.75 18.67
C PHE A 255 -9.23 10.10 19.26
N ASN A 256 -7.94 10.29 19.60
CA ASN A 256 -7.44 11.52 20.19
C ASN A 256 -7.79 12.78 19.38
N LYS A 257 -7.66 12.71 18.04
CA LYS A 257 -8.05 13.82 17.15
C LYS A 257 -9.54 14.14 17.23
N THR A 258 -10.37 13.11 17.35
CA THR A 258 -11.84 13.26 17.48
C THR A 258 -12.20 13.91 18.81
N LEU A 259 -11.54 13.52 19.90
CA LEU A 259 -11.72 14.13 21.22
C LEU A 259 -11.28 15.60 21.24
N GLU A 260 -10.17 15.94 20.58
CA GLU A 260 -9.70 17.33 20.48
C GLU A 260 -10.70 18.22 19.73
N VAL A 261 -11.31 17.72 18.67
CA VAL A 261 -12.34 18.45 17.90
C VAL A 261 -13.64 18.60 18.69
N GLN A 262 -13.99 17.59 19.50
CA GLN A 262 -15.22 17.55 20.31
C GLN A 262 -15.20 18.39 21.59
N ARG A 263 -14.07 18.99 21.98
CA ARG A 263 -14.06 19.96 23.09
C ARG A 263 -14.86 21.25 22.80
N LYS A 264 -15.40 21.40 21.59
CA LYS A 264 -16.33 22.47 21.20
C LYS A 264 -17.77 22.03 21.46
N ALA A 265 -18.72 22.97 21.46
CA ALA A 265 -20.14 22.68 21.64
C ALA A 265 -20.60 21.51 20.75
N THR A 266 -21.17 20.46 21.35
CA THR A 266 -21.64 19.29 20.61
C THR A 266 -23.00 19.56 19.97
N VAL A 267 -23.34 18.79 18.93
CA VAL A 267 -24.66 18.91 18.25
C VAL A 267 -25.81 18.66 19.22
N GLY A 268 -25.67 17.73 20.16
CA GLY A 268 -26.66 17.50 21.21
C GLY A 268 -26.85 18.73 22.11
N GLN A 269 -25.76 19.39 22.51
CA GLN A 269 -25.82 20.61 23.32
C GLN A 269 -26.49 21.77 22.58
N THR A 270 -26.11 22.00 21.32
CA THR A 270 -26.72 23.09 20.52
C THR A 270 -28.20 22.85 20.26
N MET A 271 -28.63 21.61 20.00
CA MET A 271 -30.05 21.29 19.87
C MET A 271 -30.81 21.49 21.19
N ARG A 272 -30.22 21.12 22.34
CA ARG A 272 -30.84 21.34 23.65
C ARG A 272 -31.00 22.83 23.94
N GLU A 273 -29.98 23.64 23.65
CA GLU A 273 -30.05 25.10 23.81
C GLU A 273 -31.14 25.71 22.94
N GLN A 274 -31.25 25.30 21.67
CA GLN A 274 -32.33 25.75 20.79
C GLN A 274 -33.71 25.31 21.29
N PHE A 275 -33.86 24.07 21.72
CA PHE A 275 -35.14 23.56 22.25
C PHE A 275 -35.56 24.30 23.52
N ASN A 276 -34.62 24.58 24.42
CA ASN A 276 -34.88 25.39 25.61
C ASN A 276 -35.31 26.81 25.23
N ALA A 277 -34.64 27.44 24.26
CA ALA A 277 -35.03 28.77 23.77
C ALA A 277 -36.45 28.77 23.16
N PHE A 278 -36.81 27.75 22.38
CA PHE A 278 -38.19 27.60 21.88
C PHE A 278 -39.21 27.39 22.99
N ALA A 279 -38.89 26.55 23.99
CA ALA A 279 -39.77 26.29 25.12
C ALA A 279 -40.02 27.55 25.95
N ASP A 280 -39.00 28.40 26.14
CA ASP A 280 -39.13 29.67 26.84
C ASP A 280 -39.97 30.67 26.05
N ILE A 281 -39.83 30.74 24.72
CA ILE A 281 -40.69 31.56 23.85
C ILE A 281 -42.16 31.14 23.99
N ILE A 282 -42.44 29.83 23.94
CA ILE A 282 -43.81 29.30 24.08
C ILE A 282 -44.39 29.68 25.45
N ARG A 283 -43.62 29.53 26.53
CA ARG A 283 -44.07 29.90 27.89
C ARG A 283 -44.31 31.40 28.07
N THR A 284 -43.57 32.25 27.34
CA THR A 284 -43.81 33.69 27.37
C THR A 284 -45.07 34.08 26.60
N VAL A 285 -45.39 33.40 25.50
CA VAL A 285 -46.61 33.65 24.71
C VAL A 285 -47.86 33.14 25.42
N GLU A 286 -47.76 32.10 26.25
CA GLU A 286 -48.89 31.53 26.99
C GLU A 286 -49.26 32.33 28.26
N LYS A 287 -48.44 33.32 28.64
CA LYS A 287 -48.65 34.18 29.82
C LYS A 287 -49.23 35.57 29.49
N ASP A 288 -49.28 35.92 28.22
CA ASP A 288 -49.93 37.14 27.70
C ASP A 288 -51.34 36.81 27.19
#